data_AF-A0A1H3YN46-F1
#
_entry.id   AF-A0A1H3YN46-F1
#
_cell.length_a   1.000
_cell.length_b   1.000
_cell.length_c   1.000
_cell.angle_alpha   90.00
_cell.angle_beta   90.00
_cell.angle_gamma   90.00
#
_symmetry.space_group_name_H-M   'P 1'
#
loop_
_entity.id
_entity.type
_entity.pdbx_description
1 polymer ?
#
loop_
_entity_poly.entity_id
_entity_poly.type
_entity_poly.pdbx_seq_one_letter_code
_entity_poly.pdbx_strand_id
1 'polypeptide(L)'
;MASKNQEYAERYAEYSMEQMRRYGIPASVTLAQGILESSNGQSRLALNENNHFGIKATPEWIAQGGRYGLYTDDRPNEKFCSYDSVGDSYEHHSRFLKENGRYARCFTLAPDDYKGWTQGLEQAGYATGGRYAASLQQIIERNGLQEYDRQVMREMEAQGKQFGVEENPLRKSENAKEYSFPVERKEFLFITSPFGMRQDPIDGTKRMHTGIDIRCKSDAVLATEKGGKVVAVNGKGNTPGGKSVTVEYARPDGSKVQCTYMHLGDIVVKVGDTVQAGQRLGTSGNTGTRTTGEHLHFGVRQIHADGTQRDIDPAAYLAEIAQKGNIRQQALHNGNDLLAKYRDAESVRESQPLSPDAWMKKLLSSEDSGVGMSGCNDPIVEMAMTAFTSLMLLAAQIDSRNEEEQRAAISAAMDSRRIDLKSLVTGMKACELVIGENGGATLRADNGSIEVSRELTSAELSRLSATLNNGILSEEAKRLRVTGLLNTVLLSEAASRNFEQGMSEQQGQTENLKR
;
A
#
# COMPACT_ATOMS: atom_id res chain seq x y z
N MET A 1 41.89 -13.23 11.02
CA MET A 1 40.60 -12.52 10.99
C MET A 1 40.62 -11.59 9.79
N ALA A 2 39.52 -11.48 9.05
CA ALA A 2 39.40 -10.52 7.96
C ALA A 2 39.61 -9.08 8.50
N SER A 3 40.14 -8.18 7.67
CA SER A 3 40.22 -6.76 8.07
C SER A 3 38.82 -6.14 8.05
N LYS A 4 38.59 -5.04 8.78
CA LYS A 4 37.30 -4.31 8.70
C LYS A 4 36.95 -3.87 7.27
N ASN A 5 37.96 -3.59 6.45
CA ASN A 5 37.78 -3.30 5.02
C ASN A 5 37.27 -4.53 4.27
N GLN A 6 37.82 -5.70 4.57
CA GLN A 6 37.45 -6.95 3.93
C GLN A 6 36.06 -7.41 4.36
N GLU A 7 35.71 -7.29 5.65
CA GLU A 7 34.36 -7.56 6.15
C GLU A 7 33.31 -6.65 5.49
N TYR A 8 33.63 -5.36 5.34
CA TYR A 8 32.76 -4.42 4.63
C TYR A 8 32.61 -4.80 3.15
N ALA A 9 33.73 -5.12 2.49
CA ALA A 9 33.73 -5.50 1.09
C ALA A 9 32.91 -6.77 0.86
N GLU A 10 33.12 -7.83 1.65
CA GLU A 10 32.34 -9.07 1.58
C GLU A 10 30.84 -8.83 1.76
N ARG A 11 30.47 -7.91 2.66
CA ARG A 11 29.06 -7.61 2.95
C ARG A 11 28.36 -6.82 1.85
N TYR A 12 29.07 -5.93 1.14
CA TYR A 12 28.46 -4.98 0.21
C TYR A 12 28.96 -5.09 -1.23
N ALA A 13 29.79 -6.09 -1.55
CA ALA A 13 30.32 -6.32 -2.89
C ALA A 13 29.24 -6.43 -3.96
N GLU A 14 28.15 -7.15 -3.67
CA GLU A 14 27.07 -7.34 -4.66
C GLU A 14 26.45 -6.01 -5.07
N TYR A 15 26.23 -5.08 -4.14
CA TYR A 15 25.72 -3.75 -4.48
C TYR A 15 26.69 -3.02 -5.40
N SER A 16 28.00 -3.00 -5.10
CA SER A 16 28.99 -2.35 -5.97
C SER A 16 29.11 -3.01 -7.33
N MET A 17 29.07 -4.35 -7.40
CA MET A 17 29.11 -5.09 -8.65
C MET A 17 27.88 -4.79 -9.50
N GLU A 18 26.71 -4.70 -8.88
CA GLU A 18 25.49 -4.26 -9.54
C GLU A 18 25.61 -2.83 -10.08
N GLN A 19 26.16 -1.89 -9.30
CA GLN A 19 26.42 -0.53 -9.76
C GLN A 19 27.43 -0.50 -10.92
N MET A 20 28.43 -1.37 -10.92
CA MET A 20 29.37 -1.51 -12.02
C MET A 20 28.67 -1.96 -13.30
N ARG A 21 27.84 -3.01 -13.23
CA ARG A 21 27.04 -3.44 -14.38
C ARG A 21 26.18 -2.27 -14.88
N ARG A 22 25.44 -1.61 -13.98
CA ARG A 22 24.43 -0.58 -14.28
C ARG A 22 25.03 0.70 -14.85
N TYR A 23 26.08 1.20 -14.23
CA TYR A 23 26.58 2.55 -14.49
C TYR A 23 27.96 2.56 -15.15
N GLY A 24 28.67 1.43 -15.15
CA GLY A 24 30.05 1.34 -15.63
C GLY A 24 31.08 1.92 -14.65
N ILE A 25 30.70 2.09 -13.38
CA ILE A 25 31.60 2.54 -12.31
C ILE A 25 32.33 1.31 -11.75
N PRO A 26 33.67 1.24 -11.69
CA PRO A 26 34.35 0.07 -11.16
C PRO A 26 33.85 -0.27 -9.75
N ALA A 27 33.47 -1.53 -9.53
CA ALA A 27 32.95 -2.02 -8.25
C ALA A 27 33.97 -1.77 -7.12
N SER A 28 35.26 -1.91 -7.44
CA SER A 28 36.37 -1.61 -6.54
C SER A 28 36.39 -0.15 -6.09
N VAL A 29 36.07 0.79 -6.97
CA VAL A 29 36.00 2.23 -6.67
C VAL A 29 34.81 2.51 -5.76
N THR A 30 33.62 2.00 -6.08
CA THR A 30 32.44 2.17 -5.23
C THR A 30 32.65 1.59 -3.83
N LEU A 31 33.23 0.39 -3.72
CA LEU A 31 33.58 -0.22 -2.42
C LEU A 31 34.60 0.61 -1.66
N ALA A 32 35.65 1.10 -2.33
CA ALA A 32 36.70 1.89 -1.68
C ALA A 32 36.16 3.22 -1.15
N GLN A 33 35.28 3.89 -1.91
CA GLN A 33 34.57 5.08 -1.45
C GLN A 33 33.68 4.75 -0.26
N GLY A 34 32.86 3.70 -0.36
CA GLY A 34 32.02 3.24 0.74
C GLY A 34 32.83 2.98 2.02
N ILE A 35 33.97 2.30 1.91
CA ILE A 35 34.89 2.06 3.03
C ILE A 35 35.39 3.38 3.65
N LEU A 36 35.87 4.30 2.81
CA LEU A 36 36.48 5.55 3.25
C LEU A 36 35.46 6.50 3.88
N GLU A 37 34.34 6.74 3.21
CA GLU A 37 33.34 7.73 3.62
C GLU A 37 32.51 7.27 4.83
N SER A 38 32.33 5.94 5.00
CA SER A 38 31.53 5.39 6.09
C SER A 38 32.33 4.88 7.28
N SER A 39 33.66 5.05 7.30
CA SER A 39 34.54 4.39 8.28
C SER A 39 34.26 2.88 8.35
N ASN A 40 34.25 2.20 7.20
CA ASN A 40 33.89 0.78 7.09
C ASN A 40 32.47 0.46 7.61
N GLY A 41 31.51 1.35 7.35
CA GLY A 41 30.12 1.21 7.77
C GLY A 41 29.89 1.46 9.27
N GLN A 42 30.87 2.01 9.97
CA GLN A 42 30.81 2.27 11.42
C GLN A 42 30.53 3.73 11.76
N SER A 43 30.49 4.63 10.77
CA SER A 43 30.12 6.02 11.02
C SER A 43 28.69 6.12 11.52
N ARG A 44 28.40 7.13 12.37
CA ARG A 44 27.03 7.36 12.87
C ARG A 44 26.04 7.55 11.71
N LEU A 45 26.48 8.21 10.64
CA LEU A 45 25.68 8.43 9.46
C LEU A 45 25.36 7.12 8.71
N ALA A 46 26.33 6.22 8.58
CA ALA A 46 26.11 4.92 7.95
C ALA A 46 25.21 4.02 8.81
N LEU A 47 25.42 3.97 10.12
CA LEU A 47 24.65 3.12 11.03
C LEU A 47 23.19 3.57 11.21
N ASN A 48 22.94 4.87 11.27
CA ASN A 48 21.61 5.41 11.57
C ASN A 48 20.80 5.72 10.31
N GLU A 49 21.46 6.17 9.24
CA GLU A 49 20.78 6.67 8.03
C GLU A 49 21.01 5.78 6.81
N ASN A 50 21.74 4.66 6.95
CA ASN A 50 22.22 3.82 5.84
C ASN A 50 23.02 4.62 4.78
N ASN A 51 23.53 5.81 5.10
CA ASN A 51 24.20 6.70 4.15
C ASN A 51 25.71 6.47 4.17
N HIS A 52 26.17 5.63 3.25
CA HIS A 52 27.55 5.16 3.20
C HIS A 52 28.51 6.10 2.44
N PHE A 53 28.00 7.13 1.77
CA PHE A 53 28.79 8.02 0.90
C PHE A 53 28.73 9.49 1.30
N GLY A 54 28.13 9.81 2.45
CA GLY A 54 28.05 11.18 2.95
C GLY A 54 27.19 12.12 2.10
N ILE A 55 26.18 11.59 1.38
CA ILE A 55 25.37 12.40 0.46
C ILE A 55 24.48 13.36 1.26
N LYS A 56 24.63 14.66 1.01
CA LYS A 56 23.82 15.74 1.62
C LYS A 56 22.42 15.75 1.02
N ALA A 57 21.41 15.99 1.86
CA ALA A 57 20.02 16.10 1.45
C ALA A 57 19.78 17.47 0.80
N THR A 58 19.63 17.48 -0.53
CA THR A 58 19.37 18.69 -1.30
C THR A 58 17.93 19.18 -1.10
N PRO A 59 17.61 20.45 -1.45
CA PRO A 59 16.24 20.92 -1.46
C PRO A 59 15.29 20.05 -2.29
N GLU A 60 15.77 19.54 -3.43
CA GLU A 60 14.99 18.67 -4.33
C GLU A 60 14.69 17.31 -3.69
N TRP A 61 15.67 16.71 -3.00
CA TRP A 61 15.48 15.47 -2.24
C TRP A 61 14.36 15.62 -1.20
N ILE A 62 14.38 16.73 -0.46
CA ILE A 62 13.36 17.01 0.57
C ILE A 62 11.99 17.27 -0.08
N ALA A 63 11.95 18.00 -1.19
CA ALA A 63 10.71 18.28 -1.91
C ALA A 63 10.04 17.02 -2.47
N GLN A 64 10.82 15.97 -2.78
CA GLN A 64 10.34 14.66 -3.21
C GLN A 64 9.96 13.73 -2.04
N GLY A 65 9.96 14.24 -0.80
CA GLY A 65 9.62 13.45 0.39
C GLY A 65 10.77 12.60 0.94
N GLY A 66 12.01 12.83 0.48
CA GLY A 66 13.18 12.11 0.94
C GLY A 66 13.49 12.35 2.42
N ARG A 67 13.78 11.27 3.16
CA ARG A 67 14.14 11.33 4.59
C ARG A 67 15.56 11.88 4.77
N TYR A 68 15.83 12.53 5.88
CA TYR A 68 17.17 13.05 6.20
C TYR A 68 17.43 13.04 7.71
N GLY A 69 18.70 12.89 8.08
CA GLY A 69 19.17 13.07 9.45
C GLY A 69 20.01 14.34 9.59
N LEU A 70 20.05 14.90 10.80
CA LEU A 70 20.84 16.10 11.13
C LEU A 70 22.18 15.70 11.75
N TYR A 71 23.27 16.14 11.11
CA TYR A 71 24.63 15.89 11.55
C TYR A 71 25.44 17.18 11.43
N THR A 72 26.35 17.40 12.36
CA THR A 72 27.29 18.52 12.27
C THR A 72 28.56 18.02 11.60
N ASP A 73 28.88 18.58 10.44
CA ASP A 73 30.09 18.28 9.66
C ASP A 73 30.89 19.58 9.46
N ASP A 74 30.73 20.27 8.33
CA ASP A 74 31.32 21.60 8.08
C ASP A 74 30.53 22.71 8.78
N ARG A 75 29.22 22.53 8.92
CA ARG A 75 28.28 23.46 9.57
C ARG A 75 27.41 22.73 10.60
N PRO A 76 26.92 23.45 11.63
CA PRO A 76 25.92 22.88 12.53
C PRO A 76 24.65 22.45 11.79
N ASN A 77 24.13 21.28 12.13
CA ASN A 77 22.83 20.76 11.65
C ASN A 77 22.72 20.65 10.12
N GLU A 78 23.76 20.16 9.46
CA GLU A 78 23.66 19.80 8.06
C GLU A 78 22.74 18.59 7.86
N LYS A 79 22.00 18.60 6.75
CA LYS A 79 21.05 17.55 6.39
C LYS A 79 21.73 16.54 5.49
N PHE A 80 21.75 15.28 5.90
CA PHE A 80 22.24 14.17 5.10
C PHE A 80 21.09 13.23 4.76
N CYS A 81 21.10 12.69 3.54
CA CYS A 81 20.06 11.75 3.10
C CYS A 81 19.98 10.55 4.04
N SER A 82 18.76 10.05 4.26
CA SER A 82 18.46 8.84 5.02
C SER A 82 17.74 7.84 4.12
N TYR A 83 18.19 6.60 4.17
CA TYR A 83 17.80 5.55 3.22
C TYR A 83 17.16 4.36 3.93
N ASP A 84 16.24 3.68 3.24
CA ASP A 84 15.60 2.45 3.73
C ASP A 84 16.60 1.30 3.84
N SER A 85 17.57 1.24 2.92
CA SER A 85 18.64 0.26 2.91
C SER A 85 20.00 0.84 2.51
N VAL A 86 21.07 0.09 2.80
CA VAL A 86 22.43 0.43 2.31
C VAL A 86 22.47 0.45 0.78
N GLY A 87 21.76 -0.48 0.11
CA GLY A 87 21.70 -0.55 -1.34
C GLY A 87 21.16 0.74 -1.98
N ASP A 88 20.17 1.37 -1.36
CA ASP A 88 19.61 2.65 -1.84
C ASP A 88 20.65 3.78 -1.82
N SER A 89 21.56 3.77 -0.84
CA SER A 89 22.67 4.73 -0.79
C SER A 89 23.70 4.50 -1.92
N TYR A 90 23.94 3.25 -2.31
CA TYR A 90 24.83 2.87 -3.42
C TYR A 90 24.23 3.27 -4.76
N GLU A 91 22.92 3.09 -4.92
CA GLU A 91 22.17 3.52 -6.10
C GLU A 91 22.16 5.06 -6.21
N HIS A 92 21.84 5.78 -5.14
CA HIS A 92 21.85 7.25 -5.16
C HIS A 92 23.25 7.82 -5.44
N HIS A 93 24.31 7.23 -4.85
CA HIS A 93 25.69 7.60 -5.16
C HIS A 93 26.03 7.44 -6.64
N SER A 94 25.69 6.28 -7.23
CA SER A 94 26.02 5.99 -8.62
C SER A 94 25.22 6.86 -9.59
N ARG A 95 23.96 7.13 -9.28
CA ARG A 95 23.15 8.12 -10.00
C ARG A 95 23.73 9.53 -9.91
N PHE A 96 24.13 9.97 -8.71
CA PHE A 96 24.76 11.27 -8.53
C PHE A 96 26.00 11.44 -9.41
N LEU A 97 26.88 10.42 -9.47
CA LEU A 97 28.04 10.45 -10.36
C LEU A 97 27.63 10.48 -11.83
N LYS A 98 26.65 9.65 -12.23
CA LYS A 98 26.22 9.54 -13.65
C LYS A 98 25.50 10.77 -14.16
N GLU A 99 24.65 11.37 -13.35
CA GLU A 99 23.76 12.48 -13.73
C GLU A 99 24.48 13.83 -13.66
N ASN A 100 25.57 13.92 -12.90
CA ASN A 100 26.35 15.13 -12.78
C ASN A 100 27.45 15.17 -13.86
N GLY A 101 27.28 16.06 -14.85
CA GLY A 101 28.21 16.22 -15.97
C GLY A 101 29.67 16.50 -15.58
N ARG A 102 29.92 16.95 -14.34
CA ARG A 102 31.26 17.08 -13.74
C ARG A 102 32.07 15.78 -13.80
N TYR A 103 31.42 14.62 -13.64
CA TYR A 103 32.09 13.31 -13.63
C TYR A 103 32.05 12.60 -15.00
N ALA A 104 31.51 13.24 -16.04
CA ALA A 104 31.30 12.61 -17.36
C ALA A 104 32.58 11.98 -17.95
N ARG A 105 33.74 12.58 -17.70
CA ARG A 105 35.04 12.03 -18.15
C ARG A 105 35.32 10.64 -17.59
N CYS A 106 34.92 10.35 -16.35
CA CYS A 106 35.14 9.03 -15.75
C CYS A 106 34.40 7.94 -16.53
N PHE A 107 33.21 8.23 -17.04
CA PHE A 107 32.41 7.30 -17.84
C PHE A 107 32.93 7.09 -19.28
N THR A 108 34.02 7.75 -19.67
CA THR A 108 34.73 7.47 -20.93
C THR A 108 35.87 6.45 -20.76
N LEU A 109 36.19 6.10 -19.51
CA LEU A 109 37.23 5.13 -19.16
C LEU A 109 36.68 3.70 -19.21
N ALA A 110 37.58 2.72 -19.25
CA ALA A 110 37.18 1.33 -19.12
C ALA A 110 36.52 1.08 -17.75
N PRO A 111 35.46 0.24 -17.67
CA PRO A 111 34.76 -0.05 -16.41
C PRO A 111 35.60 -0.73 -15.33
N ASP A 112 36.79 -1.24 -15.66
CA ASP A 112 37.77 -1.82 -14.75
C ASP A 112 39.02 -0.93 -14.52
N ASP A 113 39.07 0.28 -15.12
CA ASP A 113 40.15 1.24 -14.91
C ASP A 113 39.97 2.04 -13.60
N TYR A 114 40.09 1.36 -12.46
CA TYR A 114 39.96 1.99 -11.15
C TYR A 114 40.98 3.12 -10.92
N LYS A 115 42.15 3.08 -11.56
CA LYS A 115 43.18 4.13 -11.42
C LYS A 115 42.77 5.41 -12.12
N GLY A 116 42.30 5.32 -13.36
CA GLY A 116 41.75 6.46 -14.09
C GLY A 116 40.50 7.02 -13.39
N TRP A 117 39.62 6.15 -12.90
CA TRP A 117 38.41 6.55 -12.18
C TRP A 117 38.71 7.34 -10.89
N THR A 118 39.60 6.81 -10.04
CA THR A 118 39.99 7.50 -8.79
C THR A 118 40.65 8.86 -9.05
N GLN A 119 41.51 8.96 -10.07
CA GLN A 119 42.08 10.23 -10.50
C GLN A 119 41.02 11.19 -11.05
N GLY A 120 40.07 10.69 -11.84
CA GLY A 120 38.97 11.48 -12.39
C GLY A 120 38.05 12.05 -11.31
N LEU A 121 37.73 11.26 -10.28
CA LEU A 121 36.95 11.69 -9.12
C LEU A 121 37.65 12.82 -8.33
N GLU A 122 38.95 12.69 -8.11
CA GLU A 122 39.74 13.72 -7.44
C GLU A 122 39.83 15.01 -8.27
N GLN A 123 40.11 14.90 -9.57
CA GLN A 123 40.15 16.06 -10.49
C GLN A 123 38.79 16.76 -10.62
N ALA A 124 37.70 16.00 -10.55
CA ALA A 124 36.34 16.51 -10.52
C ALA A 124 35.99 17.20 -9.19
N GLY A 125 36.81 17.06 -8.14
CA GLY A 125 36.55 17.64 -6.82
C GLY A 125 35.46 16.90 -6.06
N TYR A 126 35.45 15.55 -6.11
CA TYR A 126 34.62 14.74 -5.21
C TYR A 126 35.01 14.95 -3.74
N ALA A 127 36.32 15.10 -3.47
CA ALA A 127 36.86 15.47 -2.16
C ALA A 127 37.87 16.61 -2.29
N THR A 128 38.02 17.42 -1.25
CA THR A 128 38.84 18.64 -1.24
C THR A 128 40.32 18.41 -0.94
N GLY A 129 40.73 17.19 -0.58
CA GLY A 129 42.11 16.83 -0.25
C GLY A 129 42.89 16.20 -1.41
N GLY A 130 44.09 16.69 -1.71
CA GLY A 130 44.94 16.22 -2.83
C GLY A 130 45.60 14.84 -2.66
N ARG A 131 44.97 13.92 -1.93
CA ARG A 131 45.40 12.52 -1.73
C ARG A 131 44.23 11.53 -1.81
N TYR A 132 43.07 11.97 -2.27
CA TYR A 132 41.87 11.16 -2.35
C TYR A 132 42.07 9.98 -3.28
N ALA A 133 42.60 10.23 -4.49
CA ALA A 133 42.84 9.17 -5.48
C ALA A 133 43.81 8.10 -4.96
N ALA A 134 44.92 8.56 -4.36
CA ALA A 134 45.92 7.67 -3.75
C ALA A 134 45.35 6.83 -2.61
N SER A 135 44.46 7.41 -1.79
CA SER A 135 43.82 6.71 -0.67
C SER A 135 42.89 5.60 -1.16
N LEU A 136 42.06 5.89 -2.16
CA LEU A 136 41.17 4.90 -2.77
C LEU A 136 41.97 3.77 -3.44
N GLN A 137 43.01 4.10 -4.23
CA GLN A 137 43.87 3.09 -4.86
C GLN A 137 44.54 2.18 -3.82
N GLN A 138 45.02 2.75 -2.71
CA GLN A 138 45.59 1.97 -1.61
C GLN A 138 44.56 1.04 -0.95
N ILE A 139 43.31 1.49 -0.76
CA ILE A 139 42.22 0.66 -0.23
C ILE A 139 41.92 -0.49 -1.21
N ILE A 140 41.80 -0.21 -2.51
CA ILE A 140 41.53 -1.21 -3.54
C ILE A 140 42.62 -2.28 -3.54
N GLU A 141 43.88 -1.87 -3.68
CA GLU A 141 45.01 -2.77 -3.85
C GLU A 141 45.29 -3.63 -2.61
N ARG A 142 45.19 -3.05 -1.41
CA ARG A 142 45.43 -3.79 -0.15
C ARG A 142 44.34 -4.81 0.16
N ASN A 143 43.12 -4.59 -0.32
CA ASN A 143 41.98 -5.46 -0.02
C ASN A 143 41.56 -6.32 -1.23
N GLY A 144 42.28 -6.23 -2.35
CA GLY A 144 42.01 -7.02 -3.55
C GLY A 144 40.67 -6.71 -4.21
N LEU A 145 40.13 -5.49 -4.05
CA LEU A 145 38.77 -5.15 -4.49
C LEU A 145 38.59 -5.22 -6.01
N GLN A 146 39.68 -5.07 -6.77
CA GLN A 146 39.71 -5.21 -8.23
C GLN A 146 39.34 -6.63 -8.72
N GLU A 147 39.30 -7.64 -7.84
CA GLU A 147 38.77 -8.95 -8.22
C GLU A 147 37.26 -8.88 -8.55
N TYR A 148 36.51 -8.04 -7.85
CA TYR A 148 35.09 -7.82 -8.16
C TYR A 148 34.91 -7.18 -9.55
N ASP A 149 35.80 -6.25 -9.93
CA ASP A 149 35.81 -5.68 -11.29
C ASP A 149 36.02 -6.77 -12.32
N ARG A 150 37.05 -7.62 -12.14
CA ARG A 150 37.35 -8.74 -13.04
C ARG A 150 36.22 -9.76 -13.12
N GLN A 151 35.52 -10.00 -12.01
CA GLN A 151 34.34 -10.86 -12.00
C GLN A 151 33.23 -10.28 -12.86
N VAL A 152 32.89 -9.00 -12.67
CA VAL A 152 31.84 -8.34 -13.46
C VAL A 152 32.23 -8.28 -14.95
N MET A 153 33.48 -7.96 -15.29
CA MET A 153 33.97 -7.95 -16.67
C MET A 153 33.78 -9.31 -17.36
N ARG A 154 34.19 -10.40 -16.70
CA ARG A 154 34.00 -11.77 -17.21
C ARG A 154 32.52 -12.12 -17.39
N GLU A 155 31.68 -11.74 -16.44
CA GLU A 155 30.24 -12.01 -16.49
C GLU A 155 29.55 -11.23 -17.61
N MET A 156 29.91 -9.96 -17.82
CA MET A 156 29.35 -9.12 -18.88
C MET A 156 29.80 -9.59 -20.26
N GLU A 157 31.07 -9.96 -20.41
CA GLU A 157 31.61 -10.55 -21.64
C GLU A 157 30.93 -11.89 -21.98
N ALA A 158 30.83 -12.81 -21.01
CA ALA A 158 30.18 -14.10 -21.20
C ALA A 158 28.69 -13.97 -21.58
N GLN A 159 28.02 -12.90 -21.13
CA GLN A 159 26.62 -12.62 -21.43
C GLN A 159 26.43 -11.73 -22.67
N GLY A 160 27.51 -11.26 -23.30
CA GLY A 160 27.45 -10.33 -24.43
C GLY A 160 26.76 -9.00 -24.09
N LYS A 161 26.81 -8.56 -22.82
CA LYS A 161 26.17 -7.33 -22.34
C LYS A 161 27.14 -6.16 -22.32
N GLN A 162 26.65 -4.97 -22.64
CA GLN A 162 27.42 -3.74 -22.50
C GLN A 162 27.19 -3.08 -21.13
N PHE A 163 28.20 -2.36 -20.66
CA PHE A 163 28.14 -1.57 -19.45
C PHE A 163 27.35 -0.29 -19.66
N GLY A 164 26.71 0.18 -18.59
CA GLY A 164 26.00 1.43 -18.60
C GLY A 164 24.51 1.28 -18.79
N VAL A 165 23.83 2.37 -18.47
CA VAL A 165 22.39 2.43 -18.23
C VAL A 165 21.53 2.27 -19.48
N GLU A 166 22.15 2.36 -20.66
CA GLU A 166 21.46 2.34 -21.95
C GLU A 166 21.24 0.90 -22.45
N GLU A 167 22.15 -0.02 -22.13
CA GLU A 167 22.05 -1.44 -22.53
C GLU A 167 22.12 -2.44 -21.37
N ASN A 168 22.44 -2.02 -20.13
CA ASN A 168 22.38 -2.90 -18.97
C ASN A 168 20.94 -2.96 -18.40
N PRO A 169 20.32 -4.15 -18.20
CA PRO A 169 18.86 -4.32 -18.06
C PRO A 169 18.20 -3.70 -16.82
N LEU A 170 18.96 -3.05 -15.95
CA LEU A 170 18.48 -2.53 -14.67
C LEU A 170 18.26 -1.01 -14.67
N ARG A 171 18.38 -0.35 -15.83
CA ARG A 171 17.73 0.95 -16.12
C ARG A 171 16.48 0.84 -17.00
N LYS A 172 15.89 -0.36 -17.11
CA LYS A 172 14.45 -0.46 -17.35
C LYS A 172 13.71 -0.31 -16.02
N SER A 173 13.60 0.96 -15.61
CA SER A 173 12.92 1.48 -14.42
C SER A 173 13.36 0.86 -13.08
N GLU A 174 13.10 1.56 -11.98
CA GLU A 174 12.75 0.87 -10.74
C GLU A 174 11.79 -0.25 -11.13
N ASN A 175 12.24 -1.53 -11.10
CA ASN A 175 11.57 -2.70 -11.68
C ASN A 175 10.62 -2.34 -12.82
N ALA A 176 10.95 -2.58 -14.09
CA ALA A 176 9.88 -2.81 -15.05
C ALA A 176 9.22 -4.14 -14.67
N LYS A 177 8.43 -4.11 -13.58
CA LYS A 177 7.39 -5.06 -13.22
C LYS A 177 6.75 -5.34 -14.57
N GLU A 178 6.93 -6.55 -15.10
CA GLU A 178 6.27 -6.89 -16.35
C GLU A 178 4.76 -6.92 -16.14
N TYR A 179 4.38 -7.16 -14.88
CA TYR A 179 3.02 -7.25 -14.39
C TYR A 179 2.91 -6.57 -13.03
N SER A 180 1.76 -5.93 -12.79
CA SER A 180 1.38 -5.37 -11.50
C SER A 180 -0.11 -5.61 -11.29
N PHE A 181 -0.54 -5.70 -10.04
CA PHE A 181 -1.95 -5.55 -9.72
C PHE A 181 -2.39 -4.09 -9.91
N PRO A 182 -3.70 -3.84 -10.13
CA PRO A 182 -4.22 -2.51 -10.45
C PRO A 182 -4.13 -1.53 -9.28
N VAL A 183 -3.85 -2.03 -8.07
CA VAL A 183 -3.58 -1.27 -6.84
C VAL A 183 -2.52 -2.04 -6.03
N GLU A 184 -1.59 -1.34 -5.39
CA GLU A 184 -0.54 -1.94 -4.58
C GLU A 184 -1.03 -2.30 -3.16
N ARG A 185 -0.70 -3.51 -2.70
CA ARG A 185 -0.92 -4.01 -1.33
C ARG A 185 0.20 -4.99 -0.97
N LYS A 186 0.52 -5.17 0.32
CA LYS A 186 1.50 -6.19 0.72
C LYS A 186 0.87 -7.57 0.80
N GLU A 187 -0.38 -7.67 1.27
CA GLU A 187 -1.03 -8.98 1.51
C GLU A 187 -2.13 -9.36 0.49
N PHE A 188 -3.18 -8.55 0.35
CA PHE A 188 -4.34 -8.90 -0.48
C PHE A 188 -5.10 -7.67 -1.00
N LEU A 189 -5.77 -7.84 -2.15
CA LEU A 189 -6.84 -6.95 -2.61
C LEU A 189 -8.13 -7.33 -1.87
N PHE A 190 -8.73 -6.37 -1.16
CA PHE A 190 -10.06 -6.56 -0.59
C PHE A 190 -11.12 -6.29 -1.66
N ILE A 191 -11.78 -7.36 -2.10
CA ILE A 191 -12.82 -7.30 -3.13
C ILE A 191 -14.17 -7.14 -2.47
N THR A 192 -14.79 -5.98 -2.64
CA THR A 192 -16.13 -5.67 -2.12
C THR A 192 -17.21 -6.25 -3.01
N SER A 193 -16.95 -6.37 -4.32
CA SER A 193 -17.87 -7.05 -5.23
C SER A 193 -17.15 -7.82 -6.35
N PRO A 194 -17.42 -9.13 -6.50
CA PRO A 194 -16.83 -9.95 -7.57
C PRO A 194 -17.55 -9.75 -8.91
N PHE A 195 -16.93 -10.25 -9.98
CA PHE A 195 -17.52 -10.34 -11.31
C PHE A 195 -18.67 -11.35 -11.35
N GLY A 196 -19.74 -11.04 -12.09
CA GLY A 196 -20.88 -11.93 -12.27
C GLY A 196 -22.23 -11.29 -11.97
N MET A 197 -23.28 -12.12 -12.00
CA MET A 197 -24.64 -11.65 -11.71
C MET A 197 -24.80 -11.31 -10.24
N ARG A 198 -25.15 -10.06 -9.94
CA ARG A 198 -25.41 -9.59 -8.57
C ARG A 198 -26.68 -8.77 -8.49
N GLN A 199 -27.16 -8.59 -7.26
CA GLN A 199 -28.16 -7.58 -6.97
C GLN A 199 -27.49 -6.21 -6.96
N ASP A 200 -28.03 -5.26 -7.71
CA ASP A 200 -27.47 -3.93 -7.84
C ASP A 200 -27.59 -3.18 -6.50
N PRO A 201 -26.49 -2.61 -5.96
CA PRO A 201 -26.51 -1.97 -4.64
C PRO A 201 -27.41 -0.73 -4.55
N ILE A 202 -27.80 -0.14 -5.68
CA ILE A 202 -28.50 1.15 -5.72
C ILE A 202 -30.00 0.94 -5.92
N ASP A 203 -30.39 0.05 -6.82
CA ASP A 203 -31.81 -0.16 -7.19
C ASP A 203 -32.32 -1.58 -6.94
N GLY A 204 -31.48 -2.49 -6.43
CA GLY A 204 -31.89 -3.84 -6.06
C GLY A 204 -32.20 -4.77 -7.25
N THR A 205 -31.99 -4.32 -8.50
CA THR A 205 -32.23 -5.13 -9.70
C THR A 205 -31.07 -6.09 -9.95
N LYS A 206 -31.35 -7.30 -10.47
CA LYS A 206 -30.27 -8.22 -10.86
C LYS A 206 -29.56 -7.70 -12.11
N ARG A 207 -28.26 -7.45 -12.03
CA ARG A 207 -27.43 -6.97 -13.14
C ARG A 207 -26.11 -7.74 -13.21
N MET A 208 -25.59 -7.83 -14.42
CA MET A 208 -24.25 -8.38 -14.65
C MET A 208 -23.21 -7.35 -14.22
N HIS A 209 -22.36 -7.73 -13.27
CA HIS A 209 -21.20 -6.96 -12.89
C HIS A 209 -20.01 -7.34 -13.78
N THR A 210 -19.60 -6.44 -14.66
CA THR A 210 -18.58 -6.68 -15.71
C THR A 210 -17.14 -6.40 -15.23
N GLY A 211 -16.92 -6.38 -13.92
CA GLY A 211 -15.61 -6.12 -13.31
C GLY A 211 -15.56 -6.64 -11.87
N ILE A 212 -14.51 -6.25 -11.16
CA ILE A 212 -14.39 -6.42 -9.71
C ILE A 212 -14.30 -5.04 -9.05
N ASP A 213 -14.94 -4.90 -7.89
CA ASP A 213 -14.84 -3.69 -7.07
C ASP A 213 -13.79 -3.94 -5.99
N ILE A 214 -12.69 -3.18 -6.05
CA ILE A 214 -11.57 -3.25 -5.12
C ILE A 214 -11.70 -2.08 -4.15
N ARG A 215 -11.71 -2.34 -2.85
CA ARG A 215 -11.75 -1.28 -1.85
C ARG A 215 -10.49 -0.42 -1.95
N CYS A 216 -10.68 0.90 -1.94
CA CYS A 216 -9.60 1.86 -1.98
C CYS A 216 -9.82 3.03 -1.03
N LYS A 217 -8.75 3.76 -0.73
CA LYS A 217 -8.76 5.02 0.03
C LYS A 217 -7.75 6.00 -0.58
N SER A 218 -8.12 6.57 -1.71
CA SER A 218 -7.29 7.44 -2.54
C SER A 218 -5.96 6.80 -2.89
N ASP A 219 -6.01 5.49 -3.17
CA ASP A 219 -4.87 4.69 -3.57
C ASP A 219 -4.45 5.01 -5.02
N ALA A 220 -3.15 4.91 -5.27
CA ALA A 220 -2.60 4.96 -6.62
C ALA A 220 -3.15 3.79 -7.47
N VAL A 221 -3.70 4.13 -8.63
CA VAL A 221 -4.21 3.15 -9.59
C VAL A 221 -3.14 2.90 -10.64
N LEU A 222 -2.81 1.64 -10.88
CA LEU A 222 -1.62 1.23 -11.61
C LEU A 222 -1.94 0.47 -12.90
N ALA A 223 -1.14 0.70 -13.93
CA ALA A 223 -1.13 -0.14 -15.13
C ALA A 223 -0.70 -1.57 -14.77
N THR A 224 -1.36 -2.55 -15.38
CA THR A 224 -1.24 -3.96 -14.97
C THR A 224 -0.19 -4.75 -15.74
N GLU A 225 0.21 -4.31 -16.95
CA GLU A 225 1.28 -4.93 -17.72
C GLU A 225 2.21 -3.88 -18.35
N LYS A 226 3.40 -4.33 -18.76
CA LYS A 226 4.35 -3.54 -19.54
C LYS A 226 3.83 -3.25 -20.95
N GLY A 227 4.18 -2.08 -21.48
CA GLY A 227 3.88 -1.70 -22.86
C GLY A 227 2.40 -1.50 -23.18
N GLY A 228 1.58 -1.15 -22.18
CA GLY A 228 0.17 -0.85 -22.38
C GLY A 228 -0.03 0.46 -23.14
N LYS A 229 -1.07 0.53 -23.96
CA LYS A 229 -1.45 1.78 -24.66
C LYS A 229 -2.75 2.31 -24.08
N VAL A 230 -2.77 3.58 -23.67
CA VAL A 230 -4.01 4.22 -23.23
C VAL A 230 -4.91 4.48 -24.44
N VAL A 231 -6.05 3.81 -24.49
CA VAL A 231 -6.98 3.87 -25.64
C VAL A 231 -8.25 4.68 -25.36
N ALA A 232 -8.61 4.87 -24.08
CA ALA A 232 -9.72 5.73 -23.70
C ALA A 232 -9.45 6.43 -22.36
N VAL A 233 -9.88 7.68 -22.25
CA VAL A 233 -9.88 8.46 -20.99
C VAL A 233 -11.19 9.21 -20.91
N ASN A 234 -11.92 9.06 -19.80
CA ASN A 234 -13.08 9.87 -19.46
C ASN A 234 -12.76 10.76 -18.28
N GLY A 235 -12.67 12.08 -18.51
CA GLY A 235 -12.49 13.06 -17.43
C GLY A 235 -13.78 13.45 -16.71
N LYS A 236 -14.96 12.99 -17.16
CA LYS A 236 -16.26 13.40 -16.62
C LYS A 236 -16.66 12.53 -15.42
N GLY A 237 -16.72 13.16 -14.25
CA GLY A 237 -17.13 12.48 -13.01
C GLY A 237 -18.61 12.07 -12.95
N ASN A 238 -19.50 12.73 -13.70
CA ASN A 238 -20.96 12.46 -13.64
C ASN A 238 -21.43 11.51 -14.74
N THR A 239 -20.78 10.36 -14.87
CA THR A 239 -21.20 9.26 -15.76
C THR A 239 -21.34 7.97 -14.95
N PRO A 240 -21.99 6.90 -15.44
CA PRO A 240 -22.12 5.66 -14.69
C PRO A 240 -20.77 5.11 -14.18
N GLY A 241 -19.71 5.15 -14.99
CA GLY A 241 -18.36 4.72 -14.60
C GLY A 241 -17.45 5.81 -14.02
N GLY A 242 -17.97 7.01 -13.77
CA GLY A 242 -17.18 8.13 -13.27
C GLY A 242 -16.01 8.53 -14.19
N LYS A 243 -14.96 9.10 -13.61
CA LYS A 243 -13.70 9.29 -14.31
C LYS A 243 -13.07 7.91 -14.56
N SER A 244 -12.58 7.67 -15.76
CA SER A 244 -12.04 6.35 -16.12
C SER A 244 -10.90 6.39 -17.12
N VAL A 245 -10.09 5.33 -17.11
CA VAL A 245 -8.99 5.08 -18.04
C VAL A 245 -9.12 3.66 -18.57
N THR A 246 -8.91 3.46 -19.88
CA THR A 246 -8.79 2.13 -20.47
C THR A 246 -7.41 1.97 -21.10
N VAL A 247 -6.70 0.92 -20.68
CA VAL A 247 -5.38 0.54 -21.20
C VAL A 247 -5.51 -0.75 -21.99
N GLU A 248 -4.96 -0.77 -23.20
CA GLU A 248 -4.95 -1.92 -24.11
C GLU A 248 -3.56 -2.57 -24.14
N TYR A 249 -3.53 -3.89 -24.04
CA TYR A 249 -2.35 -4.73 -24.11
C TYR A 249 -2.48 -5.68 -25.30
N ALA A 250 -1.60 -5.52 -26.29
CA ALA A 250 -1.59 -6.39 -27.47
C ALA A 250 -0.99 -7.76 -27.15
N ARG A 251 -1.48 -8.80 -27.82
CA ARG A 251 -0.96 -10.17 -27.71
C ARG A 251 -0.32 -10.64 -29.02
N PRO A 252 0.65 -11.57 -28.96
CA PRO A 252 1.33 -12.08 -30.15
C PRO A 252 0.41 -12.77 -31.17
N ASP A 253 -0.72 -13.33 -30.71
CA ASP A 253 -1.73 -13.99 -31.55
C ASP A 253 -2.69 -13.00 -32.25
N GLY A 254 -2.44 -11.69 -32.12
CA GLY A 254 -3.28 -10.63 -32.68
C GLY A 254 -4.51 -10.29 -31.83
N SER A 255 -4.75 -11.02 -30.72
CA SER A 255 -5.75 -10.65 -29.74
C SER A 255 -5.27 -9.48 -28.85
N LYS A 256 -6.17 -8.93 -28.05
CA LYS A 256 -5.90 -7.82 -27.14
C LYS A 256 -6.63 -8.00 -25.82
N VAL A 257 -6.07 -7.44 -24.77
CA VAL A 257 -6.73 -7.30 -23.47
C VAL A 257 -6.89 -5.82 -23.16
N GLN A 258 -8.10 -5.40 -22.83
CA GLN A 258 -8.41 -4.05 -22.37
C GLN A 258 -8.76 -4.06 -20.89
N CYS A 259 -7.97 -3.36 -20.10
CA CYS A 259 -8.19 -3.12 -18.68
C CYS A 259 -8.80 -1.74 -18.50
N THR A 260 -10.00 -1.67 -17.90
CA THR A 260 -10.70 -0.42 -17.63
C THR A 260 -10.75 -0.15 -16.13
N TYR A 261 -10.34 1.05 -15.76
CA TYR A 261 -10.23 1.56 -14.40
C TYR A 261 -11.27 2.66 -14.24
N MET A 262 -12.26 2.47 -13.37
CA MET A 262 -13.41 3.39 -13.19
C MET A 262 -13.46 4.01 -11.79
N HIS A 263 -14.34 4.99 -11.62
CA HIS A 263 -14.57 5.74 -10.37
C HIS A 263 -13.36 6.54 -9.86
N LEU A 264 -12.42 6.89 -10.74
CA LEU A 264 -11.17 7.56 -10.38
C LEU A 264 -11.40 8.96 -9.78
N GLY A 265 -10.58 9.37 -8.81
CA GLY A 265 -10.56 10.73 -8.26
C GLY A 265 -9.83 11.70 -9.20
N ASP A 266 -8.69 11.27 -9.72
CA ASP A 266 -7.89 11.97 -10.73
C ASP A 266 -7.28 11.01 -11.75
N ILE A 267 -6.82 11.58 -12.86
CA ILE A 267 -6.20 10.87 -13.98
C ILE A 267 -4.92 11.62 -14.34
N VAL A 268 -3.81 10.90 -14.44
CA VAL A 268 -2.49 11.47 -14.76
C VAL A 268 -1.95 11.05 -16.13
N VAL A 269 -2.75 10.31 -16.91
CA VAL A 269 -2.43 9.86 -18.28
C VAL A 269 -3.44 10.37 -19.31
N LYS A 270 -3.07 10.35 -20.58
CA LYS A 270 -3.94 10.73 -21.72
C LYS A 270 -3.98 9.65 -22.78
N VAL A 271 -5.01 9.69 -23.63
CA VAL A 271 -5.13 8.78 -24.77
C VAL A 271 -3.90 8.88 -25.66
N GLY A 272 -3.33 7.73 -26.03
CA GLY A 272 -2.11 7.61 -26.82
C GLY A 272 -0.84 7.37 -26.00
N ASP A 273 -0.86 7.61 -24.70
CA ASP A 273 0.30 7.34 -23.83
C ASP A 273 0.62 5.84 -23.82
N THR A 274 1.92 5.52 -23.74
CA THR A 274 2.40 4.18 -23.45
C THR A 274 2.74 4.10 -21.96
N VAL A 275 2.27 3.05 -21.29
CA VAL A 275 2.43 2.85 -19.85
C VAL A 275 3.16 1.55 -19.54
N GLN A 276 3.97 1.56 -18.47
CA GLN A 276 4.63 0.36 -17.95
C GLN A 276 3.84 -0.24 -16.79
N ALA A 277 4.03 -1.53 -16.47
CA ALA A 277 3.33 -2.09 -15.32
C ALA A 277 3.80 -1.41 -14.03
N GLY A 278 2.87 -1.19 -13.11
CA GLY A 278 3.11 -0.41 -11.90
C GLY A 278 3.11 1.11 -12.13
N GLN A 279 3.06 1.59 -13.38
CA GLN A 279 2.94 3.02 -13.63
C GLN A 279 1.57 3.54 -13.16
N ARG A 280 1.59 4.64 -12.42
CA ARG A 280 0.38 5.32 -11.96
C ARG A 280 -0.42 5.90 -13.13
N LEU A 281 -1.68 5.50 -13.22
CA LEU A 281 -2.68 5.99 -14.17
C LEU A 281 -3.53 7.13 -13.58
N GLY A 282 -3.65 7.15 -12.26
CA GLY A 282 -4.42 8.14 -11.51
C GLY A 282 -4.54 7.72 -10.05
N THR A 283 -5.62 8.16 -9.42
CA THR A 283 -5.96 7.78 -8.04
C THR A 283 -7.40 7.27 -8.03
N SER A 284 -7.66 6.25 -7.23
CA SER A 284 -9.03 5.82 -6.92
C SER A 284 -9.82 6.97 -6.30
N GLY A 285 -11.15 6.87 -6.36
CA GLY A 285 -12.02 7.91 -5.84
C GLY A 285 -13.46 7.44 -5.74
N ASN A 286 -14.37 8.40 -5.62
CA ASN A 286 -15.81 8.16 -5.51
C ASN A 286 -16.57 8.93 -6.61
N THR A 287 -16.04 8.92 -7.84
CA THR A 287 -16.71 9.58 -8.97
C THR A 287 -17.68 8.63 -9.67
N GLY A 288 -18.78 9.16 -10.18
CA GLY A 288 -19.77 8.40 -10.94
C GLY A 288 -21.17 8.55 -10.37
N THR A 289 -22.18 8.21 -11.18
CA THR A 289 -23.59 8.27 -10.73
C THR A 289 -24.05 6.98 -10.06
N ARG A 290 -23.19 5.95 -10.04
CA ARG A 290 -23.50 4.63 -9.48
C ARG A 290 -22.41 4.14 -8.52
N THR A 291 -22.16 4.90 -7.47
CA THR A 291 -21.17 4.57 -6.44
C THR A 291 -21.74 4.85 -5.05
N THR A 292 -21.45 3.97 -4.09
CA THR A 292 -21.86 4.10 -2.68
C THR A 292 -20.71 4.49 -1.75
N GLY A 293 -19.48 4.55 -2.28
CA GLY A 293 -18.27 4.82 -1.53
C GLY A 293 -17.03 4.71 -2.41
N GLU A 294 -15.89 5.15 -1.91
CA GLU A 294 -14.63 5.11 -2.65
C GLU A 294 -14.18 3.67 -2.94
N HIS A 295 -13.94 3.36 -4.21
CA HIS A 295 -13.44 2.06 -4.67
C HIS A 295 -12.87 2.18 -6.09
N LEU A 296 -12.07 1.20 -6.51
CA LEU A 296 -11.70 1.01 -7.91
C LEU A 296 -12.58 -0.10 -8.50
N HIS A 297 -13.40 0.25 -9.49
CA HIS A 297 -14.00 -0.75 -10.36
C HIS A 297 -13.02 -1.10 -11.48
N PHE A 298 -12.56 -2.35 -11.50
CA PHE A 298 -11.59 -2.88 -12.45
C PHE A 298 -12.24 -3.90 -13.38
N GLY A 299 -12.42 -3.52 -14.65
CA GLY A 299 -13.01 -4.36 -15.68
C GLY A 299 -11.94 -4.88 -16.65
N VAL A 300 -12.12 -6.11 -17.15
CA VAL A 300 -11.21 -6.70 -18.12
C VAL A 300 -12.01 -7.25 -19.30
N ARG A 301 -11.60 -6.87 -20.51
CA ARG A 301 -12.21 -7.31 -21.76
C ARG A 301 -11.17 -7.93 -22.68
N GLN A 302 -11.46 -9.12 -23.18
CA GLN A 302 -10.68 -9.74 -24.24
C GLN A 302 -11.27 -9.36 -25.61
N ILE A 303 -10.40 -9.00 -26.55
CA ILE A 303 -10.73 -8.75 -27.95
C ILE A 303 -9.95 -9.77 -28.78
N HIS A 304 -10.63 -10.65 -29.49
CA HIS A 304 -10.02 -11.66 -30.34
C HIS A 304 -9.51 -11.06 -31.66
N ALA A 305 -8.66 -11.79 -32.36
CA ALA A 305 -8.08 -11.34 -33.64
C ALA A 305 -9.15 -11.08 -34.73
N ASP A 306 -10.31 -11.74 -34.63
CA ASP A 306 -11.47 -11.54 -35.52
C ASP A 306 -12.35 -10.33 -35.15
N GLY A 307 -12.00 -9.61 -34.08
CA GLY A 307 -12.72 -8.44 -33.58
C GLY A 307 -13.87 -8.76 -32.63
N THR A 308 -14.17 -10.04 -32.36
CA THR A 308 -15.13 -10.41 -31.32
C THR A 308 -14.58 -10.04 -29.94
N GLN A 309 -15.47 -9.65 -29.01
CA GLN A 309 -15.08 -9.16 -27.70
C GLN A 309 -15.95 -9.75 -26.59
N ARG A 310 -15.33 -9.98 -25.42
CA ARG A 310 -15.98 -10.56 -24.25
C ARG A 310 -15.40 -9.98 -22.97
N ASP A 311 -16.27 -9.57 -22.04
CA ASP A 311 -15.85 -9.27 -20.68
C ASP A 311 -15.45 -10.58 -19.97
N ILE A 312 -14.25 -10.60 -19.40
CA ILE A 312 -13.71 -11.75 -18.68
C ILE A 312 -13.68 -11.43 -17.19
N ASP A 313 -13.79 -12.46 -16.35
CA ASP A 313 -13.63 -12.32 -14.91
C ASP A 313 -12.24 -11.74 -14.61
N PRO A 314 -12.12 -10.52 -14.05
CA PRO A 314 -10.83 -9.94 -13.73
C PRO A 314 -10.01 -10.80 -12.77
N ALA A 315 -10.63 -11.64 -11.93
CA ALA A 315 -9.88 -12.59 -11.11
C ALA A 315 -9.11 -13.62 -11.95
N ALA A 316 -9.60 -14.01 -13.13
CA ALA A 316 -8.86 -14.88 -14.05
C ALA A 316 -7.62 -14.17 -14.61
N TYR A 317 -7.81 -12.93 -15.06
CA TYR A 317 -6.72 -12.09 -15.54
C TYR A 317 -5.67 -11.80 -14.46
N LEU A 318 -6.12 -11.45 -13.25
CA LEU A 318 -5.22 -11.21 -12.12
C LEU A 318 -4.44 -12.45 -11.72
N ALA A 319 -5.05 -13.65 -11.79
CA ALA A 319 -4.35 -14.91 -11.54
C ALA A 319 -3.27 -15.18 -12.60
N GLU A 320 -3.57 -14.93 -13.88
CA GLU A 320 -2.62 -15.06 -14.99
C GLU A 320 -1.41 -14.13 -14.81
N ILE A 321 -1.64 -12.84 -14.60
CA ILE A 321 -0.55 -11.87 -14.43
C ILE A 321 0.20 -12.09 -13.11
N ALA A 322 -0.46 -12.64 -12.08
CA ALA A 322 0.20 -13.01 -10.84
C ALA A 322 1.19 -14.16 -11.05
N GLN A 323 0.79 -15.19 -11.81
CA GLN A 323 1.67 -16.29 -12.17
C GLN A 323 2.86 -15.80 -13.00
N LYS A 324 2.60 -14.97 -14.03
CA LYS A 324 3.65 -14.43 -14.92
C LYS A 324 4.59 -13.45 -14.20
N GLY A 325 4.06 -12.66 -13.27
CA GLY A 325 4.80 -11.64 -12.52
C GLY A 325 5.34 -12.10 -11.17
N ASN A 326 5.16 -13.38 -10.81
CA ASN A 326 5.47 -13.91 -9.47
C ASN A 326 4.86 -13.06 -8.33
N ILE A 327 3.63 -12.59 -8.52
CA ILE A 327 2.89 -11.77 -7.54
C ILE A 327 2.19 -12.72 -6.56
N ARG A 328 2.52 -12.60 -5.26
CA ARG A 328 1.96 -13.47 -4.20
C ARG A 328 0.68 -12.95 -3.56
N GLN A 329 0.26 -11.74 -3.93
CA GLN A 329 -0.92 -11.08 -3.40
C GLN A 329 -2.21 -11.88 -3.72
N GLN A 330 -3.10 -11.97 -2.74
CA GLN A 330 -4.41 -12.63 -2.90
C GLN A 330 -5.49 -11.62 -3.32
N ALA A 331 -6.61 -12.09 -3.88
CA ALA A 331 -7.80 -11.26 -4.08
C ALA A 331 -8.95 -11.84 -3.25
N LEU A 332 -9.17 -11.29 -2.05
CA LEU A 332 -10.08 -11.89 -1.07
C LEU A 332 -11.46 -11.25 -1.14
N HIS A 333 -12.48 -12.09 -1.28
CA HIS A 333 -13.90 -11.75 -1.11
C HIS A 333 -14.52 -12.71 -0.09
N ASN A 334 -15.06 -12.18 1.00
CA ASN A 334 -15.65 -12.98 2.09
C ASN A 334 -14.72 -14.11 2.58
N GLY A 335 -13.42 -13.83 2.69
CA GLY A 335 -12.41 -14.81 3.12
C GLY A 335 -12.02 -15.85 2.07
N ASN A 336 -12.56 -15.79 0.86
CA ASN A 336 -12.22 -16.68 -0.26
C ASN A 336 -11.26 -15.98 -1.24
N ASP A 337 -10.19 -16.66 -1.64
CA ASP A 337 -9.28 -16.17 -2.67
C ASP A 337 -9.85 -16.42 -4.07
N LEU A 338 -10.30 -15.34 -4.71
CA LEU A 338 -10.91 -15.39 -6.04
C LEU A 338 -9.91 -15.83 -7.12
N LEU A 339 -8.60 -15.70 -6.88
CA LEU A 339 -7.57 -16.13 -7.82
C LEU A 339 -7.35 -17.65 -7.78
N ALA A 340 -7.65 -18.30 -6.65
CA ALA A 340 -7.30 -19.70 -6.41
C ALA A 340 -7.92 -20.66 -7.44
N LYS A 341 -9.16 -20.39 -7.88
CA LYS A 341 -9.85 -21.20 -8.90
C LYS A 341 -9.19 -21.17 -10.29
N TYR A 342 -8.24 -20.27 -10.53
CA TYR A 342 -7.53 -20.10 -11.80
C TYR A 342 -6.04 -20.47 -11.71
N ARG A 343 -5.56 -20.92 -10.54
CA ARG A 343 -4.17 -21.38 -10.36
C ARG A 343 -4.09 -22.91 -10.46
N ASP A 344 -2.91 -23.43 -10.84
CA ASP A 344 -2.67 -24.87 -10.99
C ASP A 344 -2.94 -25.64 -9.68
N ALA A 345 -3.40 -26.89 -9.80
CA ALA A 345 -3.91 -27.73 -8.72
C ALA A 345 -2.95 -27.94 -7.53
N GLU A 346 -1.65 -27.74 -7.72
CA GLU A 346 -0.63 -27.86 -6.66
C GLU A 346 -0.65 -26.66 -5.68
N SER A 347 -1.01 -25.47 -6.17
CA SER A 347 -1.14 -24.23 -5.38
C SER A 347 -2.49 -24.06 -4.67
N VAL A 348 -3.49 -24.85 -5.08
CA VAL A 348 -4.84 -24.85 -4.49
C VAL A 348 -4.84 -25.45 -3.07
N ARG A 349 -3.83 -26.26 -2.71
CA ARG A 349 -3.75 -26.92 -1.40
C ARG A 349 -3.45 -25.98 -0.24
N GLU A 350 -2.83 -24.82 -0.47
CA GLU A 350 -2.51 -23.82 0.57
C GLU A 350 -3.59 -22.74 0.75
N SER A 351 -4.61 -22.70 -0.12
CA SER A 351 -5.59 -21.61 -0.20
C SER A 351 -7.00 -22.03 0.22
N GLN A 352 -7.11 -22.65 1.40
CA GLN A 352 -8.44 -22.93 1.98
C GLN A 352 -9.17 -21.63 2.36
N PRO A 353 -10.52 -21.61 2.26
CA PRO A 353 -11.33 -20.51 2.76
C PRO A 353 -10.96 -20.17 4.21
N LEU A 354 -10.68 -18.89 4.48
CA LEU A 354 -10.37 -18.44 5.84
C LEU A 354 -11.59 -18.58 6.73
N SER A 355 -11.46 -19.16 7.94
CA SER A 355 -12.55 -19.11 8.93
C SER A 355 -12.99 -17.67 9.22
N PRO A 356 -14.22 -17.43 9.72
CA PRO A 356 -14.68 -16.07 10.05
C PRO A 356 -13.69 -15.29 10.93
N ASP A 357 -13.12 -15.96 11.95
CA ASP A 357 -12.11 -15.37 12.84
C ASP A 357 -10.79 -15.06 12.12
N ALA A 358 -10.30 -15.97 11.27
CA ALA A 358 -9.07 -15.78 10.52
C ALA A 358 -9.22 -14.67 9.45
N TRP A 359 -10.37 -14.62 8.79
CA TRP A 359 -10.73 -13.56 7.84
C TRP A 359 -10.75 -12.19 8.54
N MET A 360 -11.42 -12.11 9.68
CA MET A 360 -11.45 -10.89 10.49
C MET A 360 -10.05 -10.47 10.93
N LYS A 361 -9.28 -11.39 11.49
CA LYS A 361 -7.91 -11.10 11.93
C LYS A 361 -7.06 -10.53 10.78
N LYS A 362 -7.18 -11.11 9.58
CA LYS A 362 -6.45 -10.66 8.38
C LYS A 362 -6.92 -9.28 7.89
N LEU A 363 -8.23 -9.02 7.90
CA LEU A 363 -8.78 -7.69 7.59
C LEU A 363 -8.23 -6.61 8.52
N LEU A 364 -8.12 -6.92 9.81
CA LEU A 364 -7.70 -5.96 10.84
C LEU A 364 -6.18 -5.81 10.94
N SER A 365 -5.42 -6.89 10.72
CA SER A 365 -3.95 -6.86 10.77
C SER A 365 -3.31 -6.23 9.54
N SER A 366 -4.03 -6.19 8.41
CA SER A 366 -3.51 -5.63 7.17
C SER A 366 -3.69 -4.12 7.16
N GLU A 367 -2.58 -3.38 7.34
CA GLU A 367 -2.55 -1.94 7.08
C GLU A 367 -2.95 -1.63 5.62
N ASP A 368 -2.68 -2.56 4.71
CA ASP A 368 -2.82 -2.32 3.27
C ASP A 368 -4.25 -2.46 2.75
N SER A 369 -5.18 -3.10 3.47
CA SER A 369 -6.53 -3.33 2.97
C SER A 369 -7.38 -2.04 2.83
N GLY A 370 -6.88 -0.89 3.29
CA GLY A 370 -7.65 0.36 3.41
C GLY A 370 -8.78 0.26 4.46
N VAL A 371 -8.84 -0.88 5.17
CA VAL A 371 -9.72 -1.16 6.30
C VAL A 371 -8.99 -0.90 7.63
N GLY A 372 -7.65 -0.72 7.56
CA GLY A 372 -6.71 -0.77 8.68
C GLY A 372 -7.05 0.09 9.91
N MET A 373 -6.80 -0.55 11.06
CA MET A 373 -6.85 -0.03 12.43
C MET A 373 -5.54 0.63 12.90
N SER A 374 -4.52 0.72 12.04
CA SER A 374 -3.18 1.18 12.41
C SER A 374 -3.03 2.68 12.11
N GLY A 375 -2.75 3.47 13.15
CA GLY A 375 -2.51 4.92 13.00
C GLY A 375 -3.02 5.79 14.13
N CYS A 376 -3.78 5.25 15.08
CA CYS A 376 -4.24 6.01 16.23
C CYS A 376 -3.40 5.64 17.45
N ASN A 377 -2.36 6.42 17.76
CA ASN A 377 -1.65 6.37 19.05
C ASN A 377 -2.54 6.84 20.23
N ASP A 378 -3.87 6.89 20.04
CA ASP A 378 -4.84 7.30 21.05
C ASP A 378 -5.48 6.05 21.68
N PRO A 379 -5.25 5.80 22.98
CA PRO A 379 -5.82 4.66 23.70
C PRO A 379 -7.35 4.57 23.60
N ILE A 380 -8.06 5.70 23.47
CA ILE A 380 -9.53 5.72 23.38
C ILE A 380 -9.98 5.15 22.04
N VAL A 381 -9.29 5.50 20.96
CA VAL A 381 -9.61 5.00 19.63
C VAL A 381 -9.31 3.51 19.53
N GLU A 382 -8.20 3.04 20.12
CA GLU A 382 -7.88 1.62 20.21
C GLU A 382 -8.97 0.83 20.94
N MET A 383 -9.47 1.36 22.07
CA MET A 383 -10.57 0.76 22.82
C MET A 383 -11.89 0.75 22.05
N ALA A 384 -12.22 1.85 21.35
CA ALA A 384 -13.39 1.97 20.50
C ALA A 384 -13.37 0.90 19.40
N MET A 385 -12.23 0.77 18.73
CA MET A 385 -12.03 -0.18 17.66
C MET A 385 -12.07 -1.63 18.15
N THR A 386 -11.44 -1.93 19.28
CA THR A 386 -11.48 -3.26 19.88
C THR A 386 -12.91 -3.66 20.27
N ALA A 387 -13.67 -2.74 20.87
CA ALA A 387 -15.07 -2.98 21.19
C ALA A 387 -15.91 -3.18 19.92
N PHE A 388 -15.71 -2.35 18.90
CA PHE A 388 -16.38 -2.48 17.60
C PHE A 388 -16.11 -3.84 16.96
N THR A 389 -14.86 -4.26 16.85
CA THR A 389 -14.51 -5.53 16.19
C THR A 389 -15.08 -6.73 16.92
N SER A 390 -15.06 -6.72 18.26
CA SER A 390 -15.61 -7.82 19.05
C SER A 390 -17.14 -7.83 19.01
N LEU A 391 -17.80 -6.67 18.96
CA LEU A 391 -19.25 -6.57 18.74
C LEU A 391 -19.64 -7.05 17.35
N MET A 392 -18.85 -6.73 16.33
CA MET A 392 -19.11 -7.17 14.95
C MET A 392 -19.07 -8.68 14.85
N LEU A 393 -18.06 -9.33 15.44
CA LEU A 393 -17.95 -10.79 15.45
C LEU A 393 -19.17 -11.40 16.15
N LEU A 394 -19.52 -10.88 17.33
CA LEU A 394 -20.65 -11.36 18.09
C LEU A 394 -21.96 -11.19 17.31
N ALA A 395 -22.22 -10.01 16.72
CA ALA A 395 -23.43 -9.75 15.93
C ALA A 395 -23.51 -10.67 14.70
N ALA A 396 -22.42 -10.80 13.94
CA ALA A 396 -22.37 -11.67 12.78
C ALA A 396 -22.67 -13.14 13.13
N GLN A 397 -22.14 -13.63 14.25
CA GLN A 397 -22.41 -14.99 14.75
C GLN A 397 -23.87 -15.22 15.12
N ILE A 398 -24.59 -14.17 15.52
CA ILE A 398 -25.99 -14.26 15.95
C ILE A 398 -26.94 -14.33 14.78
N ASP A 399 -26.72 -13.48 13.77
CA ASP A 399 -27.65 -13.30 12.67
C ASP A 399 -27.46 -14.33 11.54
N SER A 400 -26.29 -14.95 11.47
CA SER A 400 -25.94 -15.83 10.35
C SER A 400 -26.16 -17.31 10.67
N ARG A 401 -26.63 -18.07 9.68
CA ARG A 401 -26.85 -19.52 9.81
C ARG A 401 -25.64 -20.36 9.37
N ASN A 402 -24.71 -19.75 8.66
CA ASN A 402 -23.50 -20.40 8.14
C ASN A 402 -22.31 -19.44 8.10
N GLU A 403 -21.10 -19.99 7.90
CA GLU A 403 -19.86 -19.20 7.89
C GLU A 403 -19.77 -18.20 6.72
N GLU A 404 -20.42 -18.47 5.59
CA GLU A 404 -20.37 -17.60 4.42
C GLU A 404 -21.16 -16.31 4.65
N GLU A 405 -22.36 -16.42 5.23
CA GLU A 405 -23.16 -15.29 5.70
C GLU A 405 -22.41 -14.47 6.77
N GLN A 406 -21.70 -15.13 7.70
CA GLN A 406 -20.89 -14.43 8.71
C GLN A 406 -19.79 -13.59 8.08
N ARG A 407 -19.03 -14.17 7.14
CA ARG A 407 -17.93 -13.46 6.47
C ARG A 407 -18.46 -12.30 5.62
N ALA A 408 -19.61 -12.48 4.96
CA ALA A 408 -20.27 -11.43 4.21
C ALA A 408 -20.70 -10.26 5.12
N ALA A 409 -21.30 -10.58 6.27
CA ALA A 409 -21.68 -9.58 7.27
C ALA A 409 -20.46 -8.83 7.82
N ILE A 410 -19.38 -9.54 8.15
CA ILE A 410 -18.10 -8.95 8.59
C ILE A 410 -17.55 -8.00 7.51
N SER A 411 -17.49 -8.44 6.26
CA SER A 411 -16.99 -7.62 5.15
C SER A 411 -17.83 -6.37 4.94
N ALA A 412 -19.16 -6.48 4.96
CA ALA A 412 -20.06 -5.33 4.82
C ALA A 412 -19.95 -4.34 5.99
N ALA A 413 -19.81 -4.84 7.22
CA ALA A 413 -19.70 -4.01 8.41
C ALA A 413 -18.36 -3.26 8.47
N MET A 414 -17.26 -3.91 8.08
CA MET A 414 -15.95 -3.26 7.98
C MET A 414 -15.90 -2.23 6.86
N ASP A 415 -16.53 -2.52 5.71
CA ASP A 415 -16.56 -1.61 4.56
C ASP A 415 -17.32 -0.31 4.89
N SER A 416 -18.47 -0.46 5.55
CA SER A 416 -19.35 0.65 5.96
C SER A 416 -18.96 1.30 7.29
N ARG A 417 -18.08 0.68 8.07
CA ARG A 417 -17.78 1.03 9.48
C ARG A 417 -19.03 1.08 10.37
N ARG A 418 -20.01 0.23 10.06
CA ARG A 418 -21.28 0.13 10.77
C ARG A 418 -21.55 -1.31 11.13
N ILE A 419 -22.04 -1.53 12.35
CA ILE A 419 -22.52 -2.84 12.79
C ILE A 419 -23.98 -2.69 13.18
N ASP A 420 -24.83 -3.55 12.63
CA ASP A 420 -26.19 -3.72 13.13
C ASP A 420 -26.15 -4.54 14.45
N LEU A 421 -26.64 -3.94 15.52
CA LEU A 421 -26.71 -4.51 16.87
C LEU A 421 -28.16 -4.82 17.26
N LYS A 422 -29.13 -4.74 16.35
CA LYS A 422 -30.54 -5.01 16.62
C LYS A 422 -30.76 -6.40 17.23
N SER A 423 -30.02 -7.40 16.77
CA SER A 423 -30.10 -8.76 17.30
C SER A 423 -29.56 -8.91 18.72
N LEU A 424 -28.75 -7.94 19.17
CA LEU A 424 -28.23 -7.85 20.53
C LEU A 424 -29.16 -7.04 21.45
N VAL A 425 -29.99 -6.15 20.93
CA VAL A 425 -30.83 -5.24 21.74
C VAL A 425 -32.31 -5.48 21.43
N THR A 426 -33.00 -6.15 22.36
CA THR A 426 -34.42 -6.49 22.20
C THR A 426 -35.33 -5.25 22.26
N GLY A 427 -36.39 -5.25 21.45
CA GLY A 427 -37.41 -4.18 21.45
C GLY A 427 -37.08 -2.93 20.62
N MET A 428 -35.97 -2.95 19.87
CA MET A 428 -35.59 -1.86 18.95
C MET A 428 -36.01 -2.17 17.51
N LYS A 429 -36.44 -1.15 16.77
CA LYS A 429 -36.66 -1.22 15.32
C LYS A 429 -35.34 -1.20 14.56
N ALA A 430 -34.40 -0.37 15.01
CA ALA A 430 -33.02 -0.27 14.51
C ALA A 430 -32.06 0.00 15.68
N CYS A 431 -30.86 -0.57 15.63
CA CYS A 431 -29.79 -0.29 16.58
C CYS A 431 -28.45 -0.50 15.87
N GLU A 432 -27.66 0.55 15.67
CA GLU A 432 -26.40 0.50 14.93
C GLU A 432 -25.27 1.17 15.71
N LEU A 433 -24.07 0.62 15.61
CA LEU A 433 -22.85 1.27 16.07
C LEU A 433 -22.02 1.70 14.85
N VAL A 434 -21.63 2.97 14.81
CA VAL A 434 -20.89 3.58 13.70
C VAL A 434 -19.56 4.12 14.19
N ILE A 435 -18.47 3.77 13.52
CA ILE A 435 -17.15 4.37 13.79
C ILE A 435 -16.89 5.52 12.82
N GLY A 436 -16.74 6.72 13.36
CA GLY A 436 -16.37 7.93 12.62
C GLY A 436 -14.90 7.92 12.18
N GLU A 437 -14.55 8.81 11.24
CA GLU A 437 -13.16 8.96 10.77
C GLU A 437 -12.18 9.43 11.84
N ASN A 438 -12.69 10.09 12.88
CA ASN A 438 -11.97 10.52 14.07
C ASN A 438 -11.81 9.41 15.13
N GLY A 439 -12.31 8.19 14.88
CA GLY A 439 -12.30 7.09 15.84
C GLY A 439 -13.42 7.11 16.87
N GLY A 440 -14.33 8.10 16.80
CA GLY A 440 -15.50 8.21 17.67
C GLY A 440 -16.53 7.12 17.38
N ALA A 441 -17.04 6.47 18.43
CA ALA A 441 -18.03 5.41 18.32
C ALA A 441 -19.43 5.94 18.63
N THR A 442 -20.27 6.11 17.61
CA THR A 442 -21.64 6.62 17.77
C THR A 442 -22.64 5.47 17.77
N LEU A 443 -23.38 5.32 18.86
CA LEU A 443 -24.52 4.43 18.96
C LEU A 443 -25.78 5.15 18.49
N ARG A 444 -26.51 4.53 17.56
CA ARG A 444 -27.80 5.00 17.04
C ARG A 444 -28.85 3.95 17.30
N ALA A 445 -29.98 4.31 17.89
CA ALA A 445 -31.08 3.38 18.09
C ALA A 445 -32.44 4.06 17.93
N ASP A 446 -33.41 3.28 17.45
CA ASP A 446 -34.80 3.68 17.27
C ASP A 446 -35.72 2.53 17.69
N ASN A 447 -36.70 2.82 18.55
CA ASN A 447 -37.75 1.89 18.96
C ASN A 447 -39.13 2.22 18.35
N GLY A 448 -39.22 3.26 17.52
CA GLY A 448 -40.44 3.76 16.89
C GLY A 448 -41.15 4.87 17.65
N SER A 449 -40.69 5.22 18.85
CA SER A 449 -41.21 6.34 19.65
C SER A 449 -40.10 7.29 20.09
N ILE A 450 -38.86 6.79 20.20
CA ILE A 450 -37.68 7.55 20.62
C ILE A 450 -36.53 7.18 19.68
N GLU A 451 -35.94 8.19 19.06
CA GLU A 451 -34.72 8.09 18.26
C GLU A 451 -33.55 8.69 19.04
N VAL A 452 -32.52 7.88 19.25
CA VAL A 452 -31.34 8.21 20.04
C VAL A 452 -30.09 8.09 19.16
N SER A 453 -29.24 9.11 19.19
CA SER A 453 -27.92 9.09 18.57
C SER A 453 -26.92 9.77 19.50
N ARG A 454 -25.95 9.00 20.00
CA ARG A 454 -24.96 9.47 20.97
C ARG A 454 -23.61 8.81 20.77
N GLU A 455 -22.55 9.60 20.94
CA GLU A 455 -21.18 9.09 21.01
C GLU A 455 -20.91 8.42 22.38
N LEU A 456 -20.32 7.23 22.33
CA LEU A 456 -19.94 6.47 23.52
C LEU A 456 -18.74 7.12 24.20
N THR A 457 -18.82 7.27 25.51
CA THR A 457 -17.72 7.77 26.33
C THR A 457 -16.60 6.73 26.44
N SER A 458 -15.38 7.16 26.75
CA SER A 458 -14.24 6.26 26.98
C SER A 458 -14.53 5.22 28.06
N ALA A 459 -15.32 5.56 29.09
CA ALA A 459 -15.72 4.63 30.14
C ALA A 459 -16.71 3.56 29.63
N GLU A 460 -17.64 3.92 28.75
CA GLU A 460 -18.57 2.97 28.12
C GLU A 460 -17.83 2.03 27.18
N LEU A 461 -16.91 2.57 26.37
CA LEU A 461 -16.03 1.79 25.50
C LEU A 461 -15.12 0.84 26.29
N SER A 462 -14.58 1.30 27.41
CA SER A 462 -13.79 0.46 28.32
C SER A 462 -14.59 -0.73 28.83
N ARG A 463 -15.83 -0.49 29.29
CA ARG A 463 -16.70 -1.56 29.80
C ARG A 463 -17.10 -2.55 28.71
N LEU A 464 -17.39 -2.06 27.50
CA LEU A 464 -17.69 -2.91 26.35
C LEU A 464 -16.47 -3.78 25.99
N SER A 465 -15.31 -3.17 25.79
CA SER A 465 -14.05 -3.87 25.48
C SER A 465 -13.70 -4.90 26.55
N ALA A 466 -13.76 -4.54 27.84
CA ALA A 466 -13.48 -5.45 28.94
C ALA A 466 -14.46 -6.63 29.02
N THR A 467 -15.74 -6.42 28.68
CA THR A 467 -16.75 -7.49 28.65
C THR A 467 -16.47 -8.46 27.51
N LEU A 468 -16.19 -7.92 26.32
CA LEU A 468 -16.02 -8.69 25.09
C LEU A 468 -14.71 -9.49 25.09
N ASN A 469 -13.65 -8.91 25.63
CA ASN A 469 -12.32 -9.55 25.73
C ASN A 469 -12.17 -10.47 26.94
N ASN A 470 -13.24 -10.68 27.71
CA ASN A 470 -13.19 -11.58 28.86
C ASN A 470 -13.27 -13.04 28.41
N GLY A 471 -12.13 -13.73 28.41
CA GLY A 471 -12.03 -15.14 28.03
C GLY A 471 -12.71 -16.14 28.99
N ILE A 472 -13.21 -15.68 30.15
CA ILE A 472 -13.92 -16.52 31.13
C ILE A 472 -15.43 -16.55 30.82
N LEU A 473 -15.97 -15.49 30.20
CA LEU A 473 -17.40 -15.39 29.93
C LEU A 473 -17.80 -16.23 28.71
N SER A 474 -18.92 -16.93 28.82
CA SER A 474 -19.58 -17.53 27.65
C SER A 474 -20.11 -16.45 26.70
N GLU A 475 -20.26 -16.78 25.42
CA GLU A 475 -20.82 -15.84 24.42
C GLU A 475 -22.21 -15.34 24.79
N GLU A 476 -23.02 -16.16 25.45
CA GLU A 476 -24.34 -15.77 25.95
C GLU A 476 -24.25 -14.80 27.15
N ALA A 477 -23.27 -15.00 28.04
CA ALA A 477 -23.01 -14.07 29.13
C ALA A 477 -22.45 -12.73 28.62
N LYS A 478 -21.57 -12.77 27.61
CA LYS A 478 -21.08 -11.56 26.92
C LYS A 478 -22.24 -10.81 26.29
N ARG A 479 -23.12 -11.51 25.56
CA ARG A 479 -24.33 -10.96 24.95
C ARG A 479 -25.18 -10.22 25.99
N LEU A 480 -25.60 -10.89 27.06
CA LEU A 480 -26.46 -10.31 28.09
C LEU A 480 -25.86 -9.03 28.71
N ARG A 481 -24.55 -9.04 28.96
CA ARG A 481 -23.84 -7.88 29.54
C ARG A 481 -23.74 -6.72 28.55
N VAL A 482 -23.42 -7.00 27.29
CA VAL A 482 -23.39 -6.00 26.21
C VAL A 482 -24.77 -5.38 26.03
N THR A 483 -25.82 -6.19 25.94
CA THR A 483 -27.21 -5.73 25.84
C THR A 483 -27.58 -4.80 26.99
N GLY A 484 -27.23 -5.18 28.23
CA GLY A 484 -27.49 -4.36 29.41
C GLY A 484 -26.76 -3.02 29.37
N LEU A 485 -25.49 -3.01 28.94
CA LEU A 485 -24.71 -1.78 28.78
C LEU A 485 -25.34 -0.86 27.73
N LEU A 486 -25.66 -1.37 26.54
CA LEU A 486 -26.26 -0.59 25.46
C LEU A 486 -27.63 -0.02 25.87
N ASN A 487 -28.48 -0.83 26.50
CA ASN A 487 -29.77 -0.37 27.02
C ASN A 487 -29.63 0.75 28.05
N THR A 488 -28.62 0.66 28.93
CA THR A 488 -28.36 1.70 29.92
C THR A 488 -27.99 3.02 29.25
N VAL A 489 -27.12 2.98 28.23
CA VAL A 489 -26.74 4.17 27.46
C VAL A 489 -27.98 4.79 26.80
N LEU A 490 -28.78 3.98 26.11
CA LEU A 490 -29.98 4.44 25.41
C LEU A 490 -31.03 5.05 26.34
N LEU A 491 -31.30 4.41 27.49
CA LEU A 491 -32.25 4.91 28.48
C LEU A 491 -31.77 6.21 29.13
N SER A 492 -30.47 6.33 29.42
CA SER A 492 -29.89 7.54 30.00
C SER A 492 -30.04 8.76 29.07
N GLU A 493 -29.82 8.55 27.78
CA GLU A 493 -29.93 9.60 26.77
C GLU A 493 -31.39 9.99 26.51
N ALA A 494 -32.30 9.00 26.43
CA ALA A 494 -33.73 9.26 26.31
C ALA A 494 -34.27 10.06 27.50
N ALA A 495 -33.85 9.74 28.73
CA ALA A 495 -34.23 10.47 29.93
C ALA A 495 -33.71 11.92 29.93
N SER A 496 -32.46 12.14 29.47
CA SER A 496 -31.87 13.48 29.37
C SER A 496 -32.66 14.36 28.40
N ARG A 497 -32.99 13.85 27.22
CA ARG A 497 -33.78 14.60 26.22
C ARG A 497 -35.19 14.93 26.69
N ASN A 498 -35.86 13.99 27.35
CA ASN A 498 -37.19 14.23 27.94
C ASN A 498 -37.14 15.31 29.02
N PHE A 499 -36.08 15.34 29.84
CA PHE A 499 -35.87 16.36 30.85
C PHE A 499 -35.63 17.75 30.23
N GLU A 500 -34.78 17.84 29.20
CA GLU A 500 -34.51 19.08 28.47
C GLU A 500 -35.78 19.63 27.78
N GLN A 501 -36.57 18.76 27.15
CA GLN A 501 -37.86 19.16 26.56
C GLN A 501 -38.81 19.70 27.63
N GLY A 502 -38.99 18.99 28.74
CA GLY A 502 -39.86 19.45 29.84
C GLY A 502 -39.42 20.76 30.47
N MET A 503 -38.11 20.99 30.58
CA MET A 503 -37.54 22.27 31.05
C MET A 503 -37.78 23.42 30.07
N SER A 504 -37.65 23.15 28.76
CA SER A 504 -37.93 24.15 27.71
C SER A 504 -39.42 24.52 27.64
N GLU A 505 -40.32 23.56 27.85
CA GLU A 505 -41.76 23.77 27.91
C GLU A 505 -42.15 24.58 29.16
N GLN A 506 -41.53 24.29 30.31
CA GLN A 506 -41.71 25.11 31.52
C GLN A 506 -41.19 26.53 31.34
N GLN A 507 -40.02 26.73 30.73
CA GLN A 507 -39.50 28.07 30.44
C GLN A 507 -40.43 28.83 29.48
N GLY A 508 -40.92 28.20 28.42
CA GLY A 508 -41.89 28.79 27.49
C GLY A 508 -43.25 29.11 28.15
N GLN A 509 -43.73 28.28 29.07
CA GLN A 509 -44.92 28.58 29.87
C GLN A 509 -44.69 29.74 30.83
N THR A 510 -43.51 29.83 31.44
CA THR A 510 -43.15 30.91 32.37
C THR A 510 -42.97 32.25 31.64
N GLU A 511 -42.49 32.23 30.40
CA GLU A 511 -42.41 33.41 29.53
C GLU A 511 -43.79 33.86 29.02
N ASN A 512 -44.70 32.92 28.70
CA ASN A 512 -46.09 33.24 28.36
C ASN A 512 -46.92 33.74 29.55
N LEU A 513 -46.59 33.35 30.78
CA LEU A 513 -47.19 33.88 32.02
C LEU A 513 -46.65 35.28 32.41
N LYS A 514 -45.54 35.72 31.79
CA LYS A 514 -44.92 37.04 31.99
C LYS A 514 -45.25 38.07 30.90
N ARG A 515 -45.92 37.66 29.83
CA ARG A 515 -46.59 38.55 28.86
C ARG A 515 -48.05 38.70 29.23
#